data_AF-A0A922VJQ7-F1
#
_entry.id   AF-A0A922VJQ7-F1
#
_cell.length_a   1.000
_cell.length_b   1.000
_cell.length_c   1.000
_cell.angle_alpha   90.00
_cell.angle_beta   90.00
_cell.angle_gamma   90.00
#
_symmetry.space_group_name_H-M   'P 1'
#
loop_
_entity.id
_entity.type
_entity.pdbx_description
1 polymer ?
#
loop_
_entity_poly.entity_id
_entity_poly.type
_entity_poly.pdbx_seq_one_letter_code
_entity_poly.pdbx_strand_id
1 'polypeptide(L)'
;MFESLLNAFRAPDIRRRLLFVLGILVVYRLLAQVPLPGVDRAQLAAFFERNTAFGILDLFAGGGLSTLSIVGLTLNPYINASIIMQLMQGVIPSLQAMSREGEYGRQKLNQYTRYLTVPMAFLQAFGILSALNADGIIVGGFGLGNAMSWVQMVTMVAGAVVLMWLGELITEKGIGNGISFIIFAGIVSQAPTAAASLLTGGQSLRNVVLFVVLAVVAVAVIIYIQEGQRRIPIQYASRVRGRRMYQGGQTFLPLRVNLAGVIPIIFAISILQFPAQLALYFSVSTVEGVKNVATAITTFLASTTPQYAIMYFLLTIGFTYFYTAFTFKPDETAEQLRKNGGFIPGIRPGRPTQDYLARVVSRITIAGALFLGIVAVAPVVAGVLDKSLTGVALGGTGLLIVVSVVVETMKQIEAQLMMRNYEGFIR
;
A
#
# COMPACT_ATOMS: atom_id res chain seq x y z
N MET A 1 -17.21 -13.45 9.99
CA MET A 1 -15.73 -13.38 9.93
C MET A 1 -15.03 -14.56 10.63
N PHE A 2 -15.25 -14.84 11.93
CA PHE A 2 -14.52 -15.94 12.61
C PHE A 2 -14.90 -17.34 12.08
N GLU A 3 -16.19 -17.58 11.83
CA GLU A 3 -16.64 -18.81 11.14
C GLU A 3 -16.09 -18.92 9.72
N SER A 4 -15.96 -17.80 9.01
CA SER A 4 -15.36 -17.73 7.67
C SER A 4 -13.89 -18.19 7.69
N LEU A 5 -13.12 -17.78 8.72
CA LEU A 5 -11.73 -18.21 8.92
C LEU A 5 -11.63 -19.72 9.23
N LEU A 6 -12.44 -20.23 10.14
CA LEU A 6 -12.50 -21.67 10.45
C LEU A 6 -12.89 -22.50 9.22
N ASN A 7 -13.85 -22.02 8.43
CA ASN A 7 -14.27 -22.68 7.20
C ASN A 7 -13.22 -22.57 6.08
N ALA A 8 -12.45 -21.48 6.04
CA ALA A 8 -11.30 -21.32 5.13
C ALA A 8 -10.21 -22.36 5.39
N PHE A 9 -9.91 -22.67 6.66
CA PHE A 9 -8.97 -23.74 7.02
C PHE A 9 -9.50 -25.15 6.75
N ARG A 10 -10.84 -25.34 6.75
CA ARG A 10 -11.47 -26.62 6.39
C ARG A 10 -11.51 -26.86 4.88
N ALA A 11 -11.54 -25.81 4.07
CA ALA A 11 -11.55 -25.91 2.62
C ALA A 11 -10.15 -26.26 2.07
N PRO A 12 -9.95 -27.41 1.39
CA PRO A 12 -8.62 -27.85 0.99
C PRO A 12 -7.92 -26.89 0.01
N ASP A 13 -8.66 -26.26 -0.91
CA ASP A 13 -8.09 -25.31 -1.88
C ASP A 13 -7.65 -24.00 -1.22
N ILE A 14 -8.53 -23.40 -0.41
CA ILE A 14 -8.24 -22.16 0.32
C ILE A 14 -7.08 -22.38 1.31
N ARG A 15 -7.08 -23.52 2.01
CA ARG A 15 -5.97 -23.92 2.89
C ARG A 15 -4.66 -24.04 2.13
N ARG A 16 -4.62 -24.68 0.95
CA ARG A 16 -3.40 -24.79 0.13
C ARG A 16 -2.88 -23.42 -0.27
N ARG A 17 -3.77 -22.50 -0.68
CA ARG A 17 -3.40 -21.13 -1.03
C ARG A 17 -2.88 -20.35 0.19
N LEU A 18 -3.54 -20.45 1.34
CA LEU A 18 -3.07 -19.84 2.60
C LEU A 18 -1.70 -20.38 3.04
N LEU A 19 -1.50 -21.69 2.99
CA LEU A 19 -0.21 -22.32 3.31
C LEU A 19 0.89 -21.90 2.32
N PHE A 20 0.56 -21.72 1.04
CA PHE A 20 1.48 -21.19 0.05
C PHE A 20 1.90 -19.75 0.38
N VAL A 21 0.94 -18.88 0.73
CA VAL A 21 1.25 -17.51 1.19
C VAL A 21 2.14 -17.54 2.43
N LEU A 22 1.77 -18.33 3.45
CA LEU A 22 2.59 -18.47 4.66
C LEU A 22 4.01 -18.97 4.35
N GLY A 23 4.15 -19.94 3.45
CA GLY A 23 5.46 -20.44 3.00
C GLY A 23 6.31 -19.34 2.36
N ILE A 24 5.73 -18.51 1.49
CA ILE A 24 6.42 -17.37 0.89
C ILE A 24 6.79 -16.33 1.95
N LEU A 25 5.93 -16.05 2.93
CA LEU A 25 6.24 -15.11 4.00
C LEU A 25 7.41 -15.59 4.87
N VAL A 26 7.54 -16.89 5.11
CA VAL A 26 8.71 -17.48 5.78
C VAL A 26 9.97 -17.26 4.93
N VAL A 27 9.91 -17.52 3.62
CA VAL A 27 11.04 -17.27 2.71
C VAL A 27 11.44 -15.79 2.70
N TYR A 28 10.47 -14.88 2.61
CA TYR A 28 10.70 -13.43 2.73
C TYR A 28 11.44 -13.10 4.03
N ARG A 29 11.02 -13.68 5.15
CA ARG A 29 11.64 -13.39 6.44
C ARG A 29 13.06 -13.94 6.54
N LEU A 30 13.33 -15.12 5.98
CA LEU A 30 14.68 -15.67 5.90
C LEU A 30 15.58 -14.75 5.07
N LEU A 31 15.11 -14.29 3.91
CA LEU A 31 15.86 -13.36 3.06
C LEU A 31 16.14 -12.01 3.75
N ALA A 32 15.22 -11.52 4.57
CA ALA A 32 15.39 -10.30 5.37
C ALA A 32 16.41 -10.44 6.52
N GLN A 33 16.86 -11.66 6.84
CA GLN A 33 17.92 -11.91 7.82
C GLN A 33 19.29 -12.12 7.20
N VAL A 34 19.37 -12.35 5.88
CA VAL A 34 20.65 -12.51 5.19
C VAL A 34 21.28 -11.13 4.99
N PRO A 35 22.42 -10.82 5.64
CA PRO A 35 23.04 -9.51 5.55
C PRO A 35 23.66 -9.26 4.19
N LEU A 36 23.74 -7.98 3.81
CA LEU A 36 24.55 -7.54 2.69
C LEU A 36 26.05 -7.68 3.02
N PRO A 37 26.87 -8.19 2.10
CA PRO A 37 28.32 -8.24 2.29
C PRO A 37 28.94 -6.83 2.46
N GLY A 38 29.89 -6.68 3.40
CA GLY A 38 30.65 -5.43 3.58
C GLY A 38 30.01 -4.35 4.46
N VAL A 39 29.10 -4.73 5.37
CA VAL A 39 28.39 -3.81 6.28
C VAL A 39 28.77 -4.08 7.74
N ASP A 40 29.12 -3.03 8.48
CA ASP A 40 29.29 -3.09 9.93
C ASP A 40 27.93 -2.93 10.64
N ARG A 41 27.45 -4.01 11.26
CA ARG A 41 26.14 -4.04 11.95
C ARG A 41 26.08 -3.16 13.19
N ALA A 42 27.20 -2.96 13.88
CA ALA A 42 27.23 -2.15 15.11
C ALA A 42 27.06 -0.67 14.78
N GLN A 43 27.74 -0.20 13.74
CA GLN A 43 27.61 1.18 13.26
C GLN A 43 26.24 1.45 12.61
N LEU A 44 25.69 0.45 11.92
CA LEU A 44 24.35 0.53 11.36
C LEU A 44 23.27 0.69 12.44
N ALA A 45 23.33 -0.09 13.52
CA ALA A 45 22.39 0.04 14.63
C ALA A 45 22.46 1.44 15.26
N ALA A 46 23.67 1.95 15.50
CA ALA A 46 23.88 3.30 16.03
C ALA A 46 23.40 4.42 15.08
N PHE A 47 23.48 4.20 13.76
CA PHE A 47 22.96 5.14 12.76
C PHE A 47 21.43 5.22 12.79
N PHE A 48 20.74 4.07 12.89
CA PHE A 48 19.28 4.02 12.95
C PHE A 48 18.73 4.60 14.26
N GLU A 49 19.46 4.50 15.37
CA GLU A 49 19.10 5.18 16.62
C GLU A 49 19.16 6.71 16.51
N ARG A 50 20.08 7.25 15.70
CA ARG A 50 20.24 8.70 15.50
C ARG A 50 19.31 9.27 14.43
N ASN A 51 18.97 8.49 13.41
CA ASN A 51 18.22 8.94 12.25
C ASN A 51 16.80 8.38 12.20
N THR A 52 15.87 9.08 12.86
CA THR A 52 14.44 8.74 12.89
C THR A 52 13.77 8.76 11.51
N ALA A 53 14.29 9.54 10.55
CA ALA A 53 13.80 9.58 9.18
C ALA A 53 13.97 8.24 8.43
N PHE A 54 15.09 7.55 8.67
CA PHE A 54 15.34 6.21 8.11
C PHE A 54 14.47 5.14 8.79
N GLY A 55 14.01 5.38 10.02
CA GLY A 55 13.07 4.50 10.72
C GLY A 55 11.70 4.34 10.03
N ILE A 56 11.17 5.39 9.37
CA ILE A 56 9.94 5.27 8.58
C ILE A 56 10.19 4.38 7.37
N LEU A 57 11.30 4.59 6.64
CA LEU A 57 11.67 3.75 5.51
C LEU A 57 11.83 2.29 5.93
N ASP A 58 12.39 2.05 7.12
CA ASP A 58 12.57 0.70 7.67
C ASP A 58 11.26 0.04 8.11
N LEU A 59 10.27 0.81 8.58
CA LEU A 59 8.92 0.30 8.86
C LEU A 59 8.30 -0.35 7.61
N PHE A 60 8.40 0.32 6.46
CA PHE A 60 7.94 -0.20 5.18
C PHE A 60 8.84 -1.32 4.64
N ALA A 61 10.13 -1.31 5.01
CA ALA A 61 11.08 -2.34 4.63
C ALA A 61 11.00 -3.61 5.50
N GLY A 62 10.16 -3.63 6.55
CA GLY A 62 10.02 -4.78 7.43
C GLY A 62 11.25 -5.11 8.29
N GLY A 63 12.08 -4.10 8.58
CA GLY A 63 13.36 -4.27 9.26
C GLY A 63 14.50 -4.68 8.33
N GLY A 64 14.24 -4.75 7.02
CA GLY A 64 15.27 -5.13 6.04
C GLY A 64 16.33 -4.06 5.84
N LEU A 65 16.04 -2.80 6.18
CA LEU A 65 16.97 -1.67 6.05
C LEU A 65 17.81 -1.50 7.33
N SER A 66 17.22 -1.69 8.51
CA SER A 66 17.93 -1.67 9.80
C SER A 66 18.93 -2.82 9.96
N THR A 67 18.72 -3.94 9.25
CA THR A 67 19.70 -5.03 9.18
C THR A 67 20.57 -5.00 7.92
N LEU A 68 20.32 -4.05 6.99
CA LEU A 68 20.93 -4.00 5.65
C LEU A 68 20.96 -5.40 5.01
N SER A 69 19.79 -6.01 4.92
CA SER A 69 19.65 -7.33 4.31
C SER A 69 19.74 -7.28 2.78
N ILE A 70 19.83 -8.45 2.14
CA ILE A 70 19.66 -8.60 0.67
C ILE A 70 18.35 -7.93 0.20
N VAL A 71 17.36 -7.86 1.08
CA VAL A 71 16.03 -7.32 0.84
C VAL A 71 15.90 -5.85 1.30
N GLY A 72 17.01 -5.15 1.53
CA GLY A 72 17.01 -3.79 2.09
C GLY A 72 16.18 -2.76 1.29
N LEU A 73 16.07 -2.90 -0.03
CA LEU A 73 15.19 -2.04 -0.86
C LEU A 73 13.72 -2.38 -0.76
N THR A 74 13.39 -3.61 -0.36
CA THR A 74 12.04 -4.16 -0.28
C THR A 74 11.28 -3.98 -1.61
N LEU A 75 9.98 -3.74 -1.57
CA LEU A 75 9.11 -3.52 -2.74
C LEU A 75 9.02 -2.05 -3.15
N ASN A 76 9.72 -1.13 -2.49
CA ASN A 76 9.66 0.30 -2.79
C ASN A 76 9.96 0.65 -4.26
N PRO A 77 11.00 0.07 -4.91
CA PRO A 77 11.26 0.31 -6.33
C PRO A 77 10.05 -0.07 -7.21
N TYR A 78 9.41 -1.20 -6.89
CA TYR A 78 8.24 -1.70 -7.64
C TYR A 78 7.01 -0.83 -7.39
N ILE A 79 6.75 -0.44 -6.14
CA ILE A 79 5.65 0.44 -5.78
C ILE A 79 5.78 1.76 -6.54
N ASN A 80 6.95 2.39 -6.49
CA ASN A 80 7.23 3.63 -7.23
C ASN A 80 7.07 3.43 -8.74
N ALA A 81 7.54 2.32 -9.28
CA ALA A 81 7.36 2.00 -10.70
C ALA A 81 5.88 1.84 -11.09
N SER A 82 5.10 1.16 -10.26
CA SER A 82 3.67 0.95 -10.47
C SER A 82 2.89 2.26 -10.42
N ILE A 83 3.30 3.18 -9.54
CA ILE A 83 2.71 4.52 -9.40
C ILE A 83 2.98 5.32 -10.68
N ILE A 84 4.24 5.35 -11.13
CA ILE A 84 4.63 6.03 -12.36
C ILE A 84 3.79 5.49 -13.53
N MET A 85 3.68 4.18 -13.66
CA MET A 85 2.88 3.57 -14.71
C MET A 85 1.38 3.89 -14.61
N GLN A 86 0.81 3.99 -13.40
CA GLN A 86 -0.59 4.41 -13.21
C GLN A 86 -0.82 5.88 -13.54
N LEU A 87 0.09 6.77 -13.15
CA LEU A 87 0.04 8.18 -13.52
C LEU A 87 0.18 8.36 -15.04
N MET A 88 1.10 7.63 -15.66
CA MET A 88 1.30 7.64 -17.11
C MET A 88 0.06 7.13 -17.87
N GLN A 89 -0.70 6.19 -17.33
CA GLN A 89 -1.98 5.76 -17.92
C GLN A 89 -3.05 6.87 -17.93
N GLY A 90 -2.99 7.81 -17.00
CA GLY A 90 -3.89 8.97 -16.98
C GLY A 90 -3.54 10.04 -18.01
N VAL A 91 -2.25 10.15 -18.37
CA VAL A 91 -1.73 11.19 -19.27
C VAL A 91 -1.59 10.70 -20.70
N ILE A 92 -1.21 9.43 -20.90
CA ILE A 92 -0.87 8.85 -22.20
C ILE A 92 -2.06 8.01 -22.72
N PRO A 93 -2.73 8.44 -23.81
CA PRO A 93 -3.90 7.74 -24.35
C PRO A 93 -3.64 6.30 -24.79
N SER A 94 -2.43 5.99 -25.27
CA SER A 94 -2.05 4.63 -25.70
C SER A 94 -1.98 3.65 -24.52
N LEU A 95 -1.43 4.08 -23.37
CA LEU A 95 -1.42 3.28 -22.15
C LEU A 95 -2.83 3.14 -21.57
N GLN A 96 -3.65 4.17 -21.68
CA GLN A 96 -5.06 4.11 -21.29
C GLN A 96 -5.85 3.12 -22.15
N ALA A 97 -5.63 3.12 -23.47
CA ALA A 97 -6.25 2.17 -24.40
C ALA A 97 -5.82 0.73 -24.08
N MET A 98 -4.52 0.52 -23.81
CA MET A 98 -4.01 -0.78 -23.39
C MET A 98 -4.66 -1.28 -22.10
N SER A 99 -4.93 -0.40 -21.12
CA SER A 99 -5.68 -0.78 -19.91
C SER A 99 -7.12 -1.24 -20.21
N ARG A 100 -7.69 -0.87 -21.37
CA ARG A 100 -9.05 -1.26 -21.80
C ARG A 100 -9.07 -2.56 -22.62
N GLU A 101 -7.92 -3.09 -23.05
CA GLU A 101 -7.80 -4.35 -23.80
C GLU A 101 -8.01 -5.61 -22.94
N GLY A 102 -8.42 -5.46 -21.68
CA GLY A 102 -8.70 -6.58 -20.77
C GLY A 102 -7.45 -7.17 -20.13
N GLU A 103 -7.41 -8.49 -19.97
CA GLU A 103 -6.33 -9.19 -19.27
C GLU A 103 -4.99 -9.07 -19.98
N TYR A 104 -4.98 -9.17 -21.32
CA TYR A 104 -3.77 -9.05 -22.12
C TYR A 104 -3.09 -7.69 -21.95
N GLY A 105 -3.88 -6.61 -22.01
CA GLY A 105 -3.39 -5.26 -21.80
C GLY A 105 -2.86 -5.03 -20.38
N ARG A 106 -3.52 -5.58 -19.36
CA ARG A 106 -3.04 -5.56 -17.97
C ARG A 106 -1.71 -6.28 -17.80
N GLN A 107 -1.52 -7.43 -18.46
CA GLN A 107 -0.24 -8.15 -18.43
C GLN A 107 0.90 -7.34 -19.06
N LYS A 108 0.65 -6.66 -20.19
CA LYS A 108 1.64 -5.75 -20.81
C LYS A 108 2.00 -4.57 -19.90
N LEU A 109 1.01 -3.93 -19.28
CA LEU A 109 1.27 -2.84 -18.34
C LEU A 109 2.09 -3.31 -17.13
N ASN A 110 1.84 -4.52 -16.64
CA ASN A 110 2.66 -5.14 -15.60
C ASN A 110 4.08 -5.40 -16.10
N GLN A 111 4.26 -5.88 -17.33
CA GLN A 111 5.58 -6.07 -17.93
C GLN A 111 6.39 -4.77 -17.99
N TYR A 112 5.77 -3.66 -18.42
CA TYR A 112 6.41 -2.34 -18.40
C TYR A 112 6.76 -1.89 -16.98
N THR A 113 5.87 -2.15 -16.02
CA THR A 113 6.14 -1.87 -14.60
C THR A 113 7.37 -2.64 -14.10
N ARG A 114 7.52 -3.92 -14.47
CA ARG A 114 8.70 -4.74 -14.13
C ARG A 114 9.98 -4.17 -14.75
N TYR A 115 9.93 -3.76 -16.01
CA TYR A 115 11.08 -3.14 -16.68
C TYR A 115 11.49 -1.82 -16.05
N LEU A 116 10.52 -1.01 -15.59
CA LEU A 116 10.80 0.24 -14.91
C LEU A 116 11.31 0.03 -13.48
N THR A 117 10.95 -1.08 -12.84
CA THR A 117 11.38 -1.42 -11.47
C THR A 117 12.89 -1.65 -11.37
N VAL A 118 13.52 -2.27 -12.38
CA VAL A 118 14.95 -2.62 -12.32
C VAL A 118 15.86 -1.38 -12.29
N PRO A 119 15.76 -0.40 -13.21
CA PRO A 119 16.53 0.84 -13.13
C PRO A 119 16.24 1.63 -11.85
N MET A 120 14.98 1.67 -11.40
CA MET A 120 14.61 2.34 -10.15
C MET A 120 15.27 1.68 -8.94
N ALA A 121 15.35 0.35 -8.91
CA ALA A 121 16.04 -0.38 -7.86
C ALA A 121 17.55 -0.08 -7.87
N PHE A 122 18.18 0.02 -9.04
CA PHE A 122 19.59 0.40 -9.14
C PHE A 122 19.85 1.81 -8.59
N LEU A 123 19.03 2.79 -8.99
CA LEU A 123 19.15 4.16 -8.51
C LEU A 123 18.93 4.24 -6.99
N GLN A 124 17.96 3.50 -6.46
CA GLN A 124 17.68 3.47 -5.03
C GLN A 124 18.76 2.72 -4.23
N ALA A 125 19.32 1.63 -4.77
CA ALA A 125 20.46 0.92 -4.18
C ALA A 125 21.67 1.84 -4.04
N PHE A 126 22.04 2.49 -5.16
CA PHE A 126 23.16 3.43 -5.19
C PHE A 126 22.99 4.53 -4.16
N GLY A 127 21.80 5.11 -4.12
CA GLY A 127 21.49 6.22 -3.25
C GLY A 127 21.54 5.89 -1.76
N ILE A 128 20.97 4.76 -1.35
CA ILE A 128 21.01 4.29 0.04
C ILE A 128 22.44 3.93 0.44
N LEU A 129 23.17 3.18 -0.41
CA LEU A 129 24.55 2.79 -0.11
C LEU A 129 25.50 3.99 -0.05
N SER A 130 25.32 4.98 -0.94
CA SER A 130 26.09 6.23 -0.91
C SER A 130 25.85 7.02 0.39
N ALA A 131 24.59 7.14 0.82
CA ALA A 131 24.25 7.80 2.07
C ALA A 131 24.87 7.08 3.27
N LEU A 132 24.79 5.74 3.33
CA LEU A 132 25.37 4.95 4.42
C LEU A 132 26.91 5.01 4.45
N ASN A 133 27.55 5.17 3.29
CA ASN A 133 28.99 5.34 3.22
C ASN A 133 29.46 6.69 3.75
N ALA A 134 28.65 7.76 3.58
CA ALA A 134 28.97 9.08 4.13
C ALA A 134 29.10 9.05 5.67
N ASP A 135 28.38 8.15 6.32
CA ASP A 135 28.42 7.91 7.77
C ASP A 135 29.38 6.79 8.19
N GLY A 136 30.20 6.26 7.27
CA GLY A 136 31.25 5.28 7.57
C GLY A 136 30.77 3.84 7.80
N ILE A 137 29.51 3.53 7.52
CA ILE A 137 28.86 2.24 7.84
C ILE A 137 29.30 1.12 6.89
N ILE A 138 29.75 1.48 5.67
CA ILE A 138 30.22 0.54 4.66
C ILE A 138 31.73 0.31 4.81
N VAL A 139 32.09 -0.93 5.15
CA VAL A 139 33.48 -1.33 5.35
C VAL A 139 34.20 -1.37 3.99
N GLY A 140 35.25 -0.57 3.84
CA GLY A 140 36.06 -0.50 2.62
C GLY A 140 35.68 0.60 1.63
N GLY A 141 34.71 1.45 1.97
CA GLY A 141 34.32 2.62 1.18
C GLY A 141 33.46 2.27 -0.04
N PHE A 142 32.41 3.07 -0.26
CA PHE A 142 31.54 2.98 -1.43
C PHE A 142 32.01 3.91 -2.55
N GLY A 143 32.13 3.36 -3.75
CA GLY A 143 32.51 4.09 -4.95
C GLY A 143 32.29 3.25 -6.20
N LEU A 144 31.96 3.91 -7.32
CA LEU A 144 31.68 3.25 -8.61
C LEU A 144 32.88 2.46 -9.18
N GLY A 145 34.09 2.76 -8.71
CA GLY A 145 35.31 2.03 -9.05
C GLY A 145 35.63 0.82 -8.15
N ASN A 146 34.89 0.63 -7.05
CA ASN A 146 35.10 -0.51 -6.14
C ASN A 146 34.18 -1.67 -6.54
N ALA A 147 34.77 -2.84 -6.81
CA ALA A 147 34.05 -4.06 -7.17
C ALA A 147 33.05 -4.48 -6.07
N MET A 148 33.35 -4.18 -4.80
CA MET A 148 32.46 -4.48 -3.68
C MET A 148 31.15 -3.69 -3.74
N SER A 149 31.19 -2.42 -4.15
CA SER A 149 30.00 -1.58 -4.33
C SER A 149 29.06 -2.15 -5.39
N TRP A 150 29.60 -2.69 -6.48
CA TRP A 150 28.81 -3.33 -7.53
C TRP A 150 28.14 -4.61 -7.05
N VAL A 151 28.86 -5.44 -6.28
CA VAL A 151 28.28 -6.63 -5.65
C VAL A 151 27.14 -6.25 -4.71
N GLN A 152 27.31 -5.21 -3.89
CA GLN A 152 26.28 -4.68 -3.00
C GLN A 152 25.03 -4.20 -3.77
N MET A 153 25.21 -3.36 -4.79
CA MET A 153 24.11 -2.85 -5.61
C MET A 153 23.36 -3.98 -6.32
N VAL A 154 24.07 -4.88 -7.00
CA VAL A 154 23.45 -6.01 -7.72
C VAL A 154 22.73 -6.94 -6.74
N THR A 155 23.27 -7.17 -5.55
CA THR A 155 22.63 -8.00 -4.52
C THR A 155 21.32 -7.37 -4.04
N MET A 156 21.29 -6.06 -3.76
CA MET A 156 20.06 -5.37 -3.35
C MET A 156 19.01 -5.34 -4.47
N VAL A 157 19.44 -5.13 -5.72
CA VAL A 157 18.54 -5.15 -6.89
C VAL A 157 17.98 -6.56 -7.11
N ALA A 158 18.82 -7.59 -7.03
CA ALA A 158 18.39 -8.98 -7.12
C ALA A 158 17.38 -9.31 -6.02
N GLY A 159 17.64 -8.87 -4.78
CA GLY A 159 16.70 -9.02 -3.66
C GLY A 159 15.34 -8.36 -3.93
N ALA A 160 15.33 -7.13 -4.44
CA ALA A 160 14.10 -6.42 -4.80
C ALA A 160 13.31 -7.13 -5.92
N VAL A 161 14.00 -7.64 -6.95
CA VAL A 161 13.39 -8.40 -8.05
C VAL A 161 12.83 -9.74 -7.56
N VAL A 162 13.55 -10.43 -6.68
CA VAL A 162 13.06 -11.67 -6.04
C VAL A 162 11.81 -11.40 -5.22
N LEU A 163 11.78 -10.31 -4.45
CA LEU A 163 10.57 -9.93 -3.71
C LEU A 163 9.39 -9.60 -4.62
N MET A 164 9.63 -8.84 -5.68
CA MET A 164 8.60 -8.55 -6.68
C MET A 164 8.01 -9.85 -7.24
N TRP A 165 8.89 -10.79 -7.62
CA TRP A 165 8.48 -12.10 -8.12
C TRP A 165 7.68 -12.90 -7.08
N LEU A 166 8.12 -12.92 -5.81
CA LEU A 166 7.37 -13.56 -4.72
C LEU A 166 5.99 -12.92 -4.51
N GLY A 167 5.89 -11.59 -4.60
CA GLY A 167 4.62 -10.87 -4.51
C GLY A 167 3.65 -11.21 -5.66
N GLU A 168 4.17 -11.35 -6.87
CA GLU A 168 3.38 -11.78 -8.02
C GLU A 168 2.93 -13.24 -7.90
N LEU A 169 3.80 -14.13 -7.41
CA LEU A 169 3.44 -15.52 -7.12
C LEU A 169 2.32 -15.63 -6.07
N ILE A 170 2.35 -14.81 -5.01
CA ILE A 170 1.24 -14.75 -4.05
C ILE A 170 -0.04 -14.28 -4.74
N THR A 171 0.04 -13.31 -5.65
CA THR A 171 -1.14 -12.78 -6.36
C THR A 171 -1.74 -13.82 -7.30
N GLU A 172 -0.91 -14.63 -7.97
CA GLU A 172 -1.34 -15.64 -8.93
C GLU A 172 -1.86 -16.92 -8.25
N LYS A 173 -1.13 -17.43 -7.25
CA LYS A 173 -1.40 -18.74 -6.63
C LYS A 173 -1.99 -18.64 -5.22
N GLY A 174 -1.87 -17.49 -4.56
CA GLY A 174 -2.36 -17.25 -3.21
C GLY A 174 -3.76 -16.64 -3.18
N ILE A 175 -4.02 -15.84 -2.14
CA ILE A 175 -5.27 -15.10 -1.95
C ILE A 175 -4.89 -13.65 -1.72
N GLY A 176 -5.49 -12.73 -2.49
CA GLY A 176 -5.25 -11.30 -2.38
C GLY A 176 -4.06 -10.77 -3.13
N ASN A 177 -3.74 -9.51 -2.84
CA ASN A 177 -2.66 -8.79 -3.49
C ASN A 177 -1.35 -9.10 -2.77
N GLY A 178 -0.47 -9.84 -3.43
CA GLY A 178 0.76 -10.33 -2.82
C GLY A 178 1.75 -9.23 -2.43
N ILE A 179 1.78 -8.13 -3.16
CA ILE A 179 2.60 -6.94 -2.81
C ILE A 179 2.11 -6.37 -1.48
N SER A 180 0.79 -6.24 -1.31
CA SER A 180 0.18 -5.76 -0.07
C SER A 180 0.44 -6.70 1.11
N PHE A 181 0.44 -8.01 0.87
CA PHE A 181 0.77 -9.02 1.87
C PHE A 181 2.23 -8.97 2.34
N ILE A 182 3.18 -8.75 1.44
CA ILE A 182 4.59 -8.61 1.81
C ILE A 182 4.80 -7.34 2.66
N ILE A 183 4.17 -6.22 2.29
CA ILE A 183 4.20 -4.98 3.10
C ILE A 183 3.57 -5.23 4.49
N PHE A 184 2.40 -5.87 4.52
CA PHE A 184 1.74 -6.26 5.77
C PHE A 184 2.65 -7.11 6.65
N ALA A 185 3.28 -8.14 6.09
CA ALA A 185 4.19 -9.02 6.83
C ALA A 185 5.41 -8.26 7.34
N GLY A 186 5.97 -7.34 6.55
CA GLY A 186 7.04 -6.45 6.97
C GLY A 186 6.67 -5.62 8.19
N ILE A 187 5.54 -4.90 8.15
CA ILE A 187 5.09 -4.05 9.26
C ILE A 187 4.78 -4.88 10.50
N VAL A 188 4.03 -5.98 10.36
CA VAL A 188 3.65 -6.84 11.49
C VAL A 188 4.87 -7.50 12.13
N SER A 189 5.94 -7.78 11.37
CA SER A 189 7.16 -8.37 11.91
C SER A 189 7.92 -7.46 12.88
N GLN A 190 7.68 -6.15 12.86
CA GLN A 190 8.26 -5.18 13.79
C GLN A 190 7.38 -4.92 15.02
N ALA A 191 6.13 -5.37 15.00
CA ALA A 191 5.24 -5.21 16.15
C ALA A 191 5.78 -5.88 17.43
N PRO A 192 6.38 -7.09 17.39
CA PRO A 192 6.95 -7.72 18.59
C PRO A 192 8.12 -6.94 19.19
N THR A 193 9.03 -6.41 18.36
CA THR A 193 10.18 -5.63 18.84
C THR A 193 9.73 -4.28 19.39
N ALA A 194 8.75 -3.63 18.75
CA ALA A 194 8.12 -2.41 19.27
C ALA A 194 7.37 -2.66 20.59
N ALA A 195 6.69 -3.81 20.73
CA ALA A 195 6.03 -4.18 21.99
C ALA A 195 7.05 -4.45 23.10
N ALA A 196 8.15 -5.14 22.79
CA ALA A 196 9.23 -5.40 23.74
C ALA A 196 9.91 -4.10 24.21
N SER A 197 10.15 -3.14 23.31
CA SER A 197 10.72 -1.84 23.68
C SER A 197 9.78 -0.99 24.54
N LEU A 198 8.47 -1.07 24.31
CA LEU A 198 7.46 -0.43 25.17
C LEU A 198 7.42 -1.04 26.58
N LEU A 199 7.59 -2.36 26.70
CA LEU A 199 7.59 -3.07 27.99
C LEU A 199 8.88 -2.88 28.78
N THR A 200 10.03 -2.79 28.09
CA THR A 200 11.36 -2.68 28.73
C THR A 200 11.84 -1.23 28.90
N GLY A 201 11.30 -0.28 28.12
CA GLY A 201 11.76 1.11 28.07
C GLY A 201 11.34 2.02 29.23
N GLY A 202 10.85 1.48 30.35
CA GLY A 202 10.48 2.28 31.54
C GLY A 202 9.36 3.30 31.29
N GLN A 203 8.61 3.17 30.20
CA GLN A 203 7.48 4.03 29.88
C GLN A 203 6.40 3.89 30.97
N SER A 204 5.84 5.02 31.40
CA SER A 204 4.73 5.02 32.37
C SER A 204 3.63 4.10 31.88
N LEU A 205 3.11 3.22 32.76
CA LEU A 205 1.99 2.32 32.46
C LEU A 205 0.81 3.07 31.80
N ARG A 206 0.63 4.34 32.18
CA ARG A 206 -0.35 5.27 31.60
C ARG A 206 -0.17 5.48 30.09
N ASN A 207 1.06 5.66 29.60
CA ASN A 207 1.34 5.92 28.20
C ASN A 207 1.11 4.67 27.34
N VAL A 208 1.46 3.48 27.85
CA VAL A 208 1.21 2.21 27.18
C VAL A 208 -0.29 1.93 27.07
N VAL A 209 -1.03 2.12 28.16
CA VAL A 209 -2.50 1.96 28.16
C VAL A 209 -3.16 2.96 27.21
N LEU A 210 -2.74 4.23 27.23
CA LEU A 210 -3.25 5.26 26.32
C LEU A 210 -3.00 4.91 24.85
N PHE A 211 -1.81 4.42 24.53
CA PHE A 211 -1.46 3.98 23.17
C PHE A 211 -2.34 2.83 22.70
N VAL A 212 -2.52 1.79 23.53
CA VAL A 212 -3.37 0.63 23.17
C VAL A 212 -4.82 1.06 22.95
N VAL A 213 -5.37 1.90 23.83
CA VAL A 213 -6.73 2.41 23.68
C VAL A 213 -6.86 3.22 22.38
N LEU A 214 -5.93 4.11 22.11
CA LEU A 214 -5.94 4.96 20.91
C LEU A 214 -5.78 4.11 19.63
N ALA A 215 -4.94 3.08 19.66
CA ALA A 215 -4.79 2.14 18.55
C ALA A 215 -6.10 1.37 18.29
N VAL A 216 -6.75 0.82 19.33
CA VAL A 216 -8.03 0.11 19.19
C VAL A 216 -9.13 1.02 18.64
N VAL A 217 -9.22 2.25 19.14
CA VAL A 217 -10.16 3.25 18.63
C VAL A 217 -9.88 3.56 17.18
N ALA A 218 -8.61 3.76 16.80
CA ALA A 218 -8.23 4.00 15.40
C ALA A 218 -8.65 2.82 14.51
N VAL A 219 -8.35 1.57 14.90
CA VAL A 219 -8.77 0.37 14.16
C VAL A 219 -10.29 0.32 13.99
N ALA A 220 -11.05 0.53 15.06
CA ALA A 220 -12.52 0.49 15.01
C ALA A 220 -13.10 1.55 14.06
N VAL A 221 -12.57 2.78 14.13
CA VAL A 221 -12.98 3.88 13.26
C VAL A 221 -12.64 3.58 11.79
N ILE A 222 -11.45 3.03 11.51
CA ILE A 222 -11.04 2.62 10.16
C ILE A 222 -11.98 1.57 9.59
N ILE A 223 -12.26 0.50 10.36
CA ILE A 223 -13.15 -0.59 9.92
C ILE A 223 -14.55 -0.05 9.64
N TYR A 224 -15.10 0.76 10.56
CA TYR A 224 -16.45 1.33 10.42
C TYR A 224 -16.62 2.09 9.11
N ILE A 225 -15.65 2.93 8.74
CA ILE A 225 -15.72 3.71 7.51
C ILE A 225 -15.39 2.88 6.27
N GLN A 226 -14.47 1.93 6.37
CA GLN A 226 -14.11 1.04 5.26
C GLN A 226 -15.23 0.04 4.90
N GLU A 227 -16.10 -0.30 5.86
CA GLU A 227 -17.33 -1.06 5.63
C GLU A 227 -18.52 -0.19 5.22
N GLY A 228 -18.44 1.12 5.45
CA GLY A 228 -19.42 2.09 5.02
C GLY A 228 -19.70 1.97 3.51
N GLN A 229 -20.97 1.80 3.14
CA GLN A 229 -21.41 1.75 1.75
C GLN A 229 -22.71 2.50 1.55
N ARG A 230 -22.78 3.28 0.47
CA ARG A 230 -24.01 3.84 -0.07
C ARG A 230 -24.67 2.81 -0.96
N ARG A 231 -25.85 2.34 -0.56
CA ARG A 231 -26.67 1.42 -1.37
C ARG A 231 -27.53 2.23 -2.34
N ILE A 232 -27.29 2.11 -3.64
CA ILE A 232 -28.13 2.71 -4.68
C ILE A 232 -29.15 1.67 -5.14
N PRO A 233 -30.46 1.88 -4.98
CA PRO A 233 -31.46 0.92 -5.42
C PRO A 233 -31.43 0.80 -6.95
N ILE A 234 -31.44 -0.44 -7.43
CA ILE A 234 -31.54 -0.79 -8.85
C ILE A 234 -32.69 -1.77 -9.04
N GLN A 235 -33.40 -1.60 -10.15
CA GLN A 235 -34.47 -2.49 -10.57
C GLN A 235 -34.08 -3.12 -11.89
N TYR A 236 -34.21 -4.44 -11.98
CA TYR A 236 -34.11 -5.13 -13.25
C TYR A 236 -35.46 -5.10 -13.95
N ALA A 237 -35.47 -4.85 -15.26
CA ALA A 237 -36.68 -4.90 -16.05
C ALA A 237 -37.31 -6.30 -15.94
N SER A 238 -38.62 -6.33 -15.66
CA SER A 238 -39.39 -7.56 -15.65
C SER A 238 -39.34 -8.21 -17.03
N ARG A 239 -38.97 -9.49 -17.09
CA ARG A 239 -39.01 -10.26 -18.34
C ARG A 239 -40.34 -10.98 -18.43
N VAL A 240 -41.06 -10.76 -19.53
CA VAL A 240 -42.24 -11.55 -19.87
C VAL A 240 -41.76 -12.79 -20.60
N ARG A 241 -42.03 -13.98 -20.05
CA ARG A 241 -41.73 -15.27 -20.71
C ARG A 241 -43.04 -16.07 -20.76
N GLY A 242 -43.65 -16.16 -21.94
CA GLY A 242 -44.99 -16.74 -22.11
C GLY A 242 -46.08 -15.84 -21.52
N ARG A 243 -47.07 -16.43 -20.80
CA ARG A 243 -48.16 -15.69 -20.13
C ARG A 243 -47.82 -15.18 -18.72
N ARG A 244 -46.61 -15.43 -18.21
CA ARG A 244 -46.19 -15.02 -16.86
C ARG A 244 -45.15 -13.91 -16.92
N MET A 245 -45.43 -12.81 -16.23
CA MET A 245 -44.50 -11.72 -15.98
C MET A 245 -43.59 -12.11 -14.82
N TYR A 246 -42.30 -12.32 -15.07
CA TYR A 246 -41.33 -12.43 -13.99
C TYR A 246 -40.99 -11.01 -13.54
N GLN A 247 -41.48 -10.63 -12.36
CA GLN A 247 -41.16 -9.35 -11.75
C GLN A 247 -39.64 -9.30 -11.49
N GLY A 248 -38.97 -8.30 -12.05
CA GLY A 248 -37.56 -8.08 -11.77
C GLY A 248 -37.38 -7.73 -10.30
N GLY A 249 -36.50 -8.44 -9.61
CA GLY A 249 -36.22 -8.18 -8.20
C GLY A 249 -35.65 -6.78 -7.99
N GLN A 250 -36.02 -6.15 -6.87
CA GLN A 250 -35.30 -4.97 -6.38
C GLN A 250 -33.98 -5.42 -5.76
N THR A 251 -32.90 -4.73 -6.11
CA THR A 251 -31.58 -4.95 -5.52
C THR A 251 -30.87 -3.60 -5.40
N PHE A 252 -29.61 -3.61 -4.98
CA PHE A 252 -28.84 -2.38 -4.82
C PHE A 252 -27.43 -2.54 -5.39
N LEU A 253 -26.92 -1.46 -5.98
CA LEU A 253 -25.51 -1.29 -6.32
C LEU A 253 -24.78 -0.71 -5.09
N PRO A 254 -23.89 -1.46 -4.43
CA PRO A 254 -23.12 -0.95 -3.31
C PRO A 254 -21.96 -0.07 -3.79
N LEU A 255 -21.97 1.21 -3.42
CA LEU A 255 -20.82 2.10 -3.56
C LEU A 255 -20.15 2.30 -2.21
N ARG A 256 -18.93 1.82 -2.04
CA ARG A 256 -18.19 1.96 -0.77
C ARG A 256 -17.79 3.41 -0.52
N VAL A 257 -17.69 3.80 0.75
CA VAL A 257 -17.22 5.15 1.12
C VAL A 257 -15.77 5.35 0.72
N ASN A 258 -14.95 4.32 0.92
CA ASN A 258 -13.59 4.27 0.41
C ASN A 258 -13.49 3.22 -0.71
N LEU A 259 -13.67 3.66 -1.96
CA LEU A 259 -13.44 2.82 -3.14
C LEU A 259 -11.95 2.62 -3.41
N ALA A 260 -11.11 3.53 -2.95
CA ALA A 260 -9.69 3.57 -3.26
C ALA A 260 -8.83 2.66 -2.36
N GLY A 261 -9.36 2.21 -1.23
CA GLY A 261 -8.63 1.40 -0.27
C GLY A 261 -7.46 2.16 0.36
N VAL A 262 -6.30 1.50 0.45
CA VAL A 262 -5.06 2.05 1.06
C VAL A 262 -4.16 2.69 0.03
N ILE A 263 -4.36 2.37 -1.25
CA ILE A 263 -3.44 2.73 -2.33
C ILE A 263 -3.12 4.24 -2.37
N PRO A 264 -4.10 5.15 -2.19
CA PRO A 264 -3.80 6.58 -2.11
C PRO A 264 -2.82 6.99 -1.02
N ILE A 265 -2.88 6.35 0.15
CA ILE A 265 -1.99 6.63 1.27
C ILE A 265 -0.56 6.24 0.89
N ILE A 266 -0.39 5.06 0.30
CA ILE A 266 0.91 4.58 -0.18
C ILE A 266 1.46 5.54 -1.25
N PHE A 267 0.60 6.03 -2.16
CA PHE A 267 1.01 6.96 -3.22
C PHE A 267 1.47 8.30 -2.67
N ALA A 268 0.75 8.83 -1.69
CA ALA A 268 1.13 10.07 -1.01
C ALA A 268 2.49 9.93 -0.32
N ILE A 269 2.73 8.81 0.38
CA ILE A 269 4.03 8.53 1.02
C ILE A 269 5.15 8.40 -0.02
N SER A 270 4.95 7.60 -1.07
CA SER A 270 5.95 7.40 -2.13
C SER A 270 6.35 8.70 -2.81
N ILE A 271 5.40 9.60 -3.10
CA ILE A 271 5.70 10.90 -3.72
C ILE A 271 6.41 11.83 -2.77
N LEU A 272 6.10 11.80 -1.46
CA LEU A 272 6.86 12.58 -0.48
C LEU A 272 8.28 12.04 -0.29
N GLN A 273 8.44 10.72 -0.32
CA GLN A 273 9.74 10.08 -0.15
C GLN A 273 10.63 10.24 -1.37
N PHE A 274 10.08 10.32 -2.59
CA PHE A 274 10.90 10.35 -3.80
C PHE A 274 11.86 11.56 -3.87
N PRO A 275 11.42 12.82 -3.68
CA PRO A 275 12.34 13.96 -3.63
C PRO A 275 13.27 13.91 -2.42
N ALA A 276 12.80 13.42 -1.27
CA ALA A 276 13.64 13.26 -0.08
C ALA A 276 14.79 12.26 -0.34
N GLN A 277 14.50 11.15 -1.01
CA GLN A 277 15.49 10.17 -1.43
C GLN A 277 16.47 10.75 -2.46
N LEU A 278 15.98 11.44 -3.50
CA LEU A 278 16.87 12.11 -4.45
C LEU A 278 17.79 13.12 -3.76
N ALA A 279 17.25 13.91 -2.84
CA ALA A 279 18.03 14.88 -2.07
C ALA A 279 19.09 14.19 -1.19
N LEU A 280 18.78 13.03 -0.59
CA LEU A 280 19.79 12.24 0.13
C LEU A 280 20.98 11.88 -0.78
N TYR A 281 20.74 11.56 -2.06
CA TYR A 281 21.82 11.19 -2.99
C TYR A 281 22.77 12.35 -3.29
N PHE A 282 22.24 13.58 -3.30
CA PHE A 282 22.99 14.80 -3.56
C PHE A 282 23.59 15.43 -2.29
N SER A 283 23.19 14.97 -1.09
CA SER A 283 23.70 15.47 0.19
C SER A 283 25.19 15.17 0.43
N VAL A 284 25.72 14.16 -0.27
CA VAL A 284 27.13 13.72 -0.22
C VAL A 284 27.98 14.42 -1.30
N SER A 285 27.37 15.26 -2.16
CA SER A 285 28.09 15.97 -3.22
C SER A 285 29.09 16.98 -2.65
N THR A 286 30.28 17.06 -3.27
CA THR A 286 31.33 18.03 -2.94
C THR A 286 30.98 19.46 -3.36
N VAL A 287 29.95 19.65 -4.18
CA VAL A 287 29.48 20.96 -4.65
C VAL A 287 28.54 21.57 -3.61
N GLU A 288 29.00 22.64 -2.96
CA GLU A 288 28.32 23.30 -1.83
C GLU A 288 26.88 23.76 -2.17
N GLY A 289 26.64 24.26 -3.39
CA GLY A 289 25.31 24.66 -3.84
C GLY A 289 24.33 23.49 -3.97
N VAL A 290 24.80 22.33 -4.45
CA VAL A 290 23.97 21.12 -4.59
C VAL A 290 23.69 20.51 -3.22
N LYS A 291 24.68 20.51 -2.33
CA LYS A 291 24.56 20.05 -0.95
C LYS A 291 23.55 20.89 -0.15
N ASN A 292 23.59 22.22 -0.27
CA ASN A 292 22.67 23.12 0.45
C ASN A 292 21.22 22.96 -0.03
N VAL A 293 21.00 22.74 -1.33
CA VAL A 293 19.67 22.43 -1.86
C VAL A 293 19.18 21.07 -1.36
N ALA A 294 20.06 20.06 -1.35
CA ALA A 294 19.75 18.73 -0.85
C ALA A 294 19.40 18.73 0.66
N THR A 295 20.16 19.44 1.49
CA THR A 295 19.89 19.56 2.93
C THR A 295 18.61 20.36 3.20
N ALA A 296 18.34 21.40 2.41
CA ALA A 296 17.08 22.15 2.50
C ALA A 296 15.86 21.25 2.17
N ILE A 297 15.94 20.45 1.11
CA ILE A 297 14.85 19.54 0.71
C ILE A 297 14.63 18.45 1.77
N THR A 298 15.70 17.83 2.28
CA THR A 298 15.58 16.78 3.31
C THR A 298 15.04 17.32 4.63
N THR A 299 15.42 18.54 5.03
CA THR A 299 14.88 19.20 6.23
C THR A 299 13.42 19.59 6.05
N PHE A 300 13.05 20.11 4.87
CA PHE A 300 11.67 20.49 4.56
C PHE A 300 10.72 19.28 4.48
N LEU A 301 11.22 18.14 4.00
CA LEU A 301 10.47 16.89 3.89
C LEU A 301 10.65 15.96 5.09
N ALA A 302 11.25 16.44 6.19
CA ALA A 302 11.40 15.63 7.39
C ALA A 302 10.02 15.38 8.04
N SER A 303 9.75 14.14 8.42
CA SER A 303 8.48 13.71 9.02
C SER A 303 8.14 14.37 10.36
N THR A 304 9.12 15.01 10.99
CA THR A 304 8.97 15.77 12.24
C THR A 304 8.45 17.19 12.02
N THR A 305 8.31 17.63 10.77
CA THR A 305 7.88 18.99 10.44
C THR A 305 6.36 19.07 10.23
N PRO A 306 5.67 20.10 10.75
CA PRO A 306 4.25 20.34 10.46
C PRO A 306 3.95 20.47 8.96
N GLN A 307 4.91 20.98 8.18
CA GLN A 307 4.83 21.13 6.73
C GLN A 307 4.64 19.77 6.04
N TYR A 308 5.41 18.76 6.46
CA TYR A 308 5.26 17.38 5.97
C TYR A 308 3.84 16.85 6.23
N ALA A 309 3.30 17.08 7.43
CA ALA A 309 1.95 16.64 7.80
C ALA A 309 0.87 17.29 6.91
N ILE A 310 0.98 18.60 6.63
CA ILE A 310 0.05 19.31 5.75
C ILE A 310 0.14 18.81 4.31
N MET A 311 1.35 18.63 3.78
CA MET A 311 1.53 18.14 2.41
C MET A 311 1.05 16.70 2.28
N TYR A 312 1.31 15.86 3.28
CA TYR A 312 0.81 14.50 3.34
C TYR A 312 -0.72 14.43 3.40
N PHE A 313 -1.37 15.33 4.17
CA PHE A 313 -2.83 15.48 4.20
C PHE A 313 -3.38 15.78 2.80
N LEU A 314 -2.85 16.83 2.16
CA LEU A 314 -3.32 17.30 0.86
C LEU A 314 -3.09 16.26 -0.25
N LEU A 315 -1.91 15.63 -0.28
CA LEU A 315 -1.60 14.58 -1.23
C LEU A 315 -2.50 13.36 -1.02
N THR A 316 -2.77 12.96 0.23
CA THR A 316 -3.68 11.83 0.52
C THR A 316 -5.09 12.10 -0.01
N ILE A 317 -5.62 13.32 0.20
CA ILE A 317 -6.92 13.71 -0.35
C ILE A 317 -6.90 13.71 -1.89
N GLY A 318 -5.87 14.35 -2.48
CA GLY A 318 -5.69 14.43 -3.92
C GLY A 318 -5.61 13.06 -4.58
N PHE A 319 -4.80 12.15 -4.04
CA PHE A 319 -4.67 10.78 -4.54
C PHE A 319 -5.93 9.95 -4.33
N THR A 320 -6.67 10.18 -3.24
CA THR A 320 -7.94 9.47 -3.05
C THR A 320 -8.94 9.85 -4.14
N TYR A 321 -9.00 11.13 -4.49
CA TYR A 321 -9.86 11.60 -5.58
C TYR A 321 -9.39 11.07 -6.94
N PHE A 322 -8.09 11.21 -7.22
CA PHE A 322 -7.48 10.73 -8.46
C PHE A 322 -7.69 9.23 -8.67
N TYR A 323 -7.37 8.42 -7.66
CA TYR A 323 -7.49 6.96 -7.75
C TYR A 323 -8.95 6.51 -7.86
N THR A 324 -9.88 7.17 -7.15
CA THR A 324 -11.30 6.86 -7.26
C THR A 324 -11.83 7.18 -8.67
N ALA A 325 -11.43 8.32 -9.24
CA ALA A 325 -11.83 8.70 -10.59
C ALA A 325 -11.24 7.76 -11.67
N PHE A 326 -10.04 7.21 -11.44
CA PHE A 326 -9.43 6.25 -12.35
C PHE A 326 -10.08 4.85 -12.26
N THR A 327 -10.42 4.42 -11.05
CA THR A 327 -10.92 3.05 -10.79
C THR A 327 -12.42 2.93 -11.04
N PHE A 328 -13.20 3.92 -10.62
CA PHE A 328 -14.65 3.91 -10.80
C PHE A 328 -15.02 4.74 -12.01
N LYS A 329 -15.47 4.06 -13.07
CA LYS A 329 -15.93 4.65 -14.32
C LYS A 329 -17.46 4.66 -14.39
N PRO A 330 -18.12 5.80 -14.14
CA PRO A 330 -19.58 5.90 -14.13
C PRO A 330 -20.20 5.58 -15.50
N ASP A 331 -19.47 5.89 -16.57
CA ASP A 331 -19.84 5.63 -17.95
C ASP A 331 -19.98 4.14 -18.25
N GLU A 332 -18.93 3.37 -17.94
CA GLU A 332 -18.90 1.92 -18.12
C GLU A 332 -19.92 1.23 -17.20
N THR A 333 -20.04 1.68 -15.95
CA THR A 333 -20.97 1.08 -14.97
C THR A 333 -22.44 1.29 -15.37
N ALA A 334 -22.80 2.47 -15.85
CA ALA A 334 -24.16 2.73 -16.33
C ALA A 334 -24.47 1.95 -17.61
N GLU A 335 -23.49 1.80 -18.51
CA GLU A 335 -23.68 1.00 -19.72
C GLU A 335 -23.83 -0.48 -19.40
N GLN A 336 -23.05 -1.02 -18.46
CA GLN A 336 -23.22 -2.38 -17.94
C GLN A 336 -24.60 -2.56 -17.30
N LEU A 337 -25.06 -1.59 -16.49
CA LEU A 337 -26.39 -1.64 -15.89
C LEU A 337 -27.48 -1.70 -16.98
N ARG A 338 -27.36 -0.86 -18.01
CA ARG A 338 -28.26 -0.86 -19.18
C ARG A 338 -28.22 -2.18 -19.95
N LYS A 339 -27.03 -2.73 -20.23
CA LYS A 339 -26.85 -4.00 -20.96
C LYS A 339 -27.46 -5.18 -20.18
N ASN A 340 -27.37 -5.14 -18.85
CA ASN A 340 -27.96 -6.16 -17.97
C ASN A 340 -29.47 -5.95 -17.73
N GLY A 341 -30.10 -4.97 -18.38
CA GLY A 341 -31.52 -4.65 -18.20
C GLY A 341 -31.86 -4.04 -16.85
N GLY A 342 -30.86 -3.55 -16.11
CA GLY A 342 -31.03 -2.82 -14.86
C GLY A 342 -31.20 -1.32 -15.09
N PHE A 343 -31.93 -0.66 -14.20
CA PHE A 343 -32.03 0.79 -14.16
C PHE A 343 -32.20 1.30 -12.72
N ILE A 344 -31.85 2.57 -12.50
CA ILE A 344 -32.07 3.24 -11.22
C ILE A 344 -33.49 3.82 -11.25
N PRO A 345 -34.37 3.51 -10.29
CA PRO A 345 -35.72 4.07 -10.25
C PRO A 345 -35.70 5.60 -10.28
N GLY A 346 -36.49 6.18 -11.18
CA GLY A 346 -36.56 7.64 -11.36
C GLY A 346 -35.49 8.26 -12.27
N ILE A 347 -34.55 7.47 -12.81
CA ILE A 347 -33.50 7.97 -13.70
C ILE A 347 -33.49 7.19 -15.01
N ARG A 348 -33.53 7.90 -16.14
CA ARG A 348 -33.50 7.27 -17.47
C ARG A 348 -32.16 6.55 -17.70
N PRO A 349 -32.17 5.29 -18.19
CA PRO A 349 -30.94 4.57 -18.52
C PRO A 349 -30.09 5.30 -19.56
N GLY A 350 -28.76 5.25 -19.40
CA GLY A 350 -27.80 5.95 -20.27
C GLY A 350 -27.12 7.13 -19.58
N ARG A 351 -26.91 8.24 -20.30
CA ARG A 351 -26.20 9.44 -19.80
C ARG A 351 -26.72 9.96 -18.45
N PRO A 352 -28.04 10.08 -18.20
CA PRO A 352 -28.52 10.56 -16.90
C PRO A 352 -28.15 9.65 -15.72
N THR A 353 -28.03 8.34 -15.97
CA THR A 353 -27.54 7.37 -14.97
C THR A 353 -26.05 7.58 -14.70
N GLN A 354 -25.25 7.85 -15.75
CA GLN A 354 -23.82 8.16 -15.62
C GLN A 354 -23.60 9.42 -14.76
N ASP A 355 -24.33 10.51 -15.06
CA ASP A 355 -24.22 11.78 -14.32
C ASP A 355 -24.68 11.66 -12.86
N TYR A 356 -25.67 10.81 -12.60
CA TYR A 356 -26.09 10.50 -11.24
C TYR A 356 -25.01 9.75 -10.48
N LEU A 357 -24.48 8.66 -11.05
CA LEU A 357 -23.42 7.87 -10.44
C LEU A 357 -22.16 8.73 -10.19
N ALA A 358 -21.76 9.56 -11.16
CA ALA A 358 -20.64 10.47 -11.03
C ALA A 358 -20.82 11.45 -9.86
N ARG A 359 -22.00 12.06 -9.73
CA ARG A 359 -22.31 12.97 -8.61
C ARG A 359 -22.31 12.27 -7.27
N VAL A 360 -22.88 11.06 -7.19
CA VAL A 360 -22.92 10.28 -5.95
C VAL A 360 -21.51 9.88 -5.52
N VAL A 361 -20.71 9.35 -6.44
CA VAL A 361 -19.32 8.95 -6.17
C VAL A 361 -18.49 10.15 -5.73
N SER A 362 -18.52 11.26 -6.47
CA SER A 362 -17.76 12.47 -6.11
C SER A 362 -18.07 12.94 -4.67
N ARG A 363 -19.34 12.98 -4.28
CA ARG A 363 -19.74 13.38 -2.91
C ARG A 363 -19.30 12.38 -1.83
N ILE A 364 -19.40 11.08 -2.12
CA ILE A 364 -18.94 10.04 -1.20
C ILE A 364 -17.42 10.11 -1.03
N THR A 365 -16.70 10.29 -2.14
CA THR A 365 -15.24 10.39 -2.15
C THR A 365 -14.73 11.56 -1.33
N ILE A 366 -15.44 12.70 -1.26
CA ILE A 366 -15.04 13.83 -0.40
C ILE A 366 -15.00 13.38 1.08
N ALA A 367 -16.04 12.69 1.55
CA ALA A 367 -16.07 12.20 2.93
C ALA A 367 -14.99 11.13 3.18
N GLY A 368 -14.80 10.21 2.23
CA GLY A 368 -13.77 9.18 2.32
C GLY A 368 -12.34 9.75 2.31
N ALA A 369 -12.06 10.71 1.43
CA ALA A 369 -10.75 11.35 1.28
C ALA A 369 -10.38 12.18 2.50
N LEU A 370 -11.32 12.99 3.02
CA LEU A 370 -11.08 13.78 4.22
C LEU A 370 -10.82 12.89 5.44
N PHE A 371 -11.58 11.80 5.57
CA PHE A 371 -11.33 10.80 6.59
C PHE A 371 -9.94 10.16 6.47
N LEU A 372 -9.60 9.63 5.30
CA LEU A 372 -8.30 9.00 5.06
C LEU A 372 -7.16 9.97 5.33
N GLY A 373 -7.29 11.22 4.91
CA GLY A 373 -6.31 12.28 5.18
C GLY A 373 -6.12 12.52 6.69
N ILE A 374 -7.22 12.66 7.45
CA ILE A 374 -7.14 12.89 8.90
C ILE A 374 -6.45 11.70 9.58
N VAL A 375 -6.86 10.48 9.26
CA VAL A 375 -6.33 9.30 9.95
C VAL A 375 -4.88 9.03 9.55
N ALA A 376 -4.51 9.26 8.28
CA ALA A 376 -3.13 9.14 7.84
C ALA A 376 -2.19 10.11 8.58
N VAL A 377 -2.65 11.32 8.85
CA VAL A 377 -1.85 12.40 9.43
C VAL A 377 -1.88 12.41 10.97
N ALA A 378 -2.91 11.83 11.59
CA ALA A 378 -3.05 11.78 13.04
C ALA A 378 -1.81 11.22 13.78
N PRO A 379 -1.16 10.12 13.34
CA PRO A 379 0.06 9.63 13.98
C PRO A 379 1.22 10.60 13.87
N VAL A 380 1.38 11.25 12.70
CA VAL A 380 2.45 12.22 12.44
C VAL A 380 2.27 13.45 13.34
N VAL A 381 1.05 13.98 13.44
CA VAL A 381 0.74 15.14 14.30
C VAL A 381 0.92 14.79 15.77
N ALA A 382 0.53 13.58 16.20
CA ALA A 382 0.76 13.13 17.57
C ALA A 382 2.26 13.08 17.92
N GLY A 383 3.11 12.62 17.00
CA GLY A 383 4.57 12.60 17.19
C GLY A 383 5.23 14.00 17.19
N VAL A 384 4.60 14.99 16.54
CA VAL A 384 5.06 16.39 16.56
C VAL A 384 4.68 17.09 17.87
N LEU A 385 3.48 16.83 18.40
CA LEU A 385 2.99 17.42 19.64
C LEU A 385 3.67 16.84 20.89
N ASP A 386 3.98 15.54 20.87
CA ASP A 386 4.67 14.86 21.96
C ASP A 386 5.81 13.98 21.43
N LYS A 387 7.05 14.39 21.72
CA LYS A 387 8.25 13.65 21.30
C LYS A 387 8.33 12.26 21.92
N SER A 388 7.69 12.02 23.07
CA SER A 388 7.63 10.68 23.69
C SER A 388 6.75 9.69 22.91
N LEU A 389 5.91 10.20 21.98
CA LEU A 389 5.05 9.43 21.09
C LEU A 389 5.63 9.26 19.68
N THR A 390 6.92 9.53 19.46
CA THR A 390 7.56 9.30 18.14
C THR A 390 7.50 7.84 17.70
N GLY A 391 7.57 6.88 18.64
CA GLY A 391 7.34 5.45 18.35
C GLY A 391 5.89 5.15 17.92
N VAL A 392 4.92 5.93 18.40
CA VAL A 392 3.49 5.85 18.05
C VAL A 392 3.25 6.40 16.64
N ALA A 393 3.95 7.47 16.26
CA ALA A 393 3.90 8.05 14.93
C ALA A 393 4.38 7.08 13.83
N LEU A 394 5.44 6.31 14.13
CA LEU A 394 5.92 5.23 13.28
C LEU A 394 4.90 4.09 13.16
N GLY A 395 4.25 3.70 14.27
CA GLY A 395 3.27 2.61 14.27
C GLY A 395 1.95 2.94 13.56
N GLY A 396 1.49 4.20 13.59
CA GLY A 396 0.13 4.56 13.16
C GLY A 396 -0.12 4.50 11.64
N THR A 397 0.87 4.87 10.81
CA THR A 397 0.79 4.66 9.35
C THR A 397 0.85 3.18 8.98
N GLY A 398 1.67 2.41 9.71
CA GLY A 398 1.71 0.95 9.56
C GLY A 398 0.37 0.29 9.93
N LEU A 399 -0.25 0.73 11.03
CA LEU A 399 -1.55 0.24 11.51
C LEU A 399 -2.64 0.36 10.45
N LEU A 400 -2.71 1.50 9.74
CA LEU A 400 -3.67 1.75 8.68
C LEU A 400 -3.56 0.71 7.56
N ILE A 401 -2.34 0.50 7.09
CA ILE A 401 -2.05 -0.44 6.02
C ILE A 401 -2.42 -1.86 6.47
N VAL A 402 -2.03 -2.22 7.70
CA VAL A 402 -2.31 -3.54 8.28
C VAL A 402 -3.81 -3.82 8.33
N VAL A 403 -4.60 -2.92 8.94
CA VAL A 403 -6.06 -3.12 9.08
C VAL A 403 -6.71 -3.30 7.72
N SER A 404 -6.39 -2.43 6.77
CA SER A 404 -7.03 -2.47 5.47
C SER A 404 -6.64 -3.68 4.62
N VAL A 405 -5.38 -4.14 4.66
CA VAL A 405 -4.97 -5.37 3.98
C VAL A 405 -5.69 -6.59 4.58
N VAL A 406 -5.85 -6.62 5.90
CA VAL A 406 -6.61 -7.68 6.59
C VAL A 406 -8.07 -7.66 6.17
N VAL A 407 -8.74 -6.49 6.20
CA VAL A 407 -10.14 -6.34 5.80
C VAL A 407 -10.35 -6.74 4.33
N GLU A 408 -9.45 -6.35 3.43
CA GLU A 408 -9.54 -6.70 2.01
C GLU A 408 -9.36 -8.21 1.79
N THR A 409 -8.37 -8.80 2.43
CA THR A 409 -8.13 -10.25 2.38
C THR A 409 -9.35 -11.03 2.89
N MET A 410 -9.89 -10.63 4.05
CA MET A 410 -11.05 -11.29 4.63
C MET A 410 -12.25 -11.25 3.70
N LYS A 411 -12.51 -10.09 3.06
CA LYS A 411 -13.58 -9.95 2.07
C LYS A 411 -13.37 -10.85 0.86
N GLN A 412 -12.13 -11.03 0.40
CA GLN A 412 -11.84 -11.92 -0.72
C GLN A 412 -12.00 -13.40 -0.36
N ILE A 413 -11.59 -13.80 0.84
CA ILE A 413 -11.83 -15.15 1.37
C ILE A 413 -13.33 -15.40 1.46
N GLU A 414 -14.10 -14.45 2.01
CA GLU A 414 -15.56 -14.57 2.10
C GLU A 414 -16.21 -14.64 0.72
N ALA A 415 -15.75 -13.86 -0.26
CA ALA A 415 -16.25 -13.92 -1.62
C ALA A 415 -15.99 -15.30 -2.28
N GLN A 416 -14.81 -15.89 -2.08
CA GLN A 416 -14.49 -17.23 -2.58
C GLN A 416 -15.32 -18.32 -1.89
N LEU A 417 -15.53 -18.21 -0.58
CA LEU A 417 -16.38 -19.13 0.17
C LEU A 417 -17.86 -19.02 -0.28
N MET A 418 -18.36 -17.81 -0.53
CA MET A 418 -19.71 -17.60 -1.05
C MET A 418 -19.89 -18.20 -2.45
N MET A 419 -18.91 -18.06 -3.34
CA MET A 419 -18.97 -18.70 -4.67
C MET A 419 -19.04 -20.23 -4.59
N ARG A 420 -18.45 -20.84 -3.55
CA ARG A 420 -18.54 -22.28 -3.32
C ARG A 420 -19.86 -22.71 -2.68
N ASN A 421 -20.40 -21.88 -1.79
CA ASN A 421 -21.70 -22.12 -1.15
C ASN A 421 -22.89 -21.76 -2.05
N TYR A 422 -22.65 -21.38 -3.31
CA TYR A 422 -23.70 -21.45 -4.33
C TYR A 422 -24.06 -22.92 -4.50
N GLU A 423 -25.08 -23.36 -3.75
CA GLU A 423 -25.75 -24.62 -4.01
C GLU A 423 -26.16 -24.61 -5.48
N GLY A 424 -25.61 -25.55 -6.25
CA GLY A 424 -26.07 -25.79 -7.60
C GLY A 424 -27.58 -25.99 -7.56
N PHE A 425 -28.27 -25.38 -8.51
CA PHE A 425 -29.74 -25.32 -8.62
C PHE A 425 -30.43 -26.70 -8.77
N ILE A 426 -29.68 -27.81 -8.65
CA ILE A 426 -30.15 -29.17 -8.77
C ILE A 426 -29.74 -29.89 -7.48
N ARG A 427 -30.72 -30.12 -6.60
CA ARG A 427 -30.71 -31.23 -5.65
C ARG A 427 -31.55 -32.36 -6.22
#